data_AF-A0A9W8NWI9-F1
#
_entry.id   AF-A0A9W8NWI9-F1
#
_cell.length_a   1.000
_cell.length_b   1.000
_cell.length_c   1.000
_cell.angle_alpha   90.00
_cell.angle_beta   90.00
_cell.angle_gamma   90.00
#
_symmetry.space_group_name_H-M   'P 1'
#
loop_
_entity.id
_entity.type
_entity.pdbx_description
1 polymer ?
#
loop_
_entity_poly.entity_id
_entity_poly.type
_entity_poly.pdbx_seq_one_letter_code
_entity_poly.pdbx_strand_id
1 'polypeptide(L)'
;MQTQADEQLADNNRRLAQEAREQAESEQRQREVEVAKEREKKRTPLYDFNNGVGITSIPQHLHPYAEKRVSQRKFVELWYFTPEASQEAKEHRSTVDTNRLELAADNEEQKGTTAFTLLSTHSTRPSNNVVPDAKLSWSQIQLAKTPFIECLRPTGNYPDKYIAMFASFYTNMEMHNELRKPEGARVMALYHAEMRRAWYLAADHGEPFDLSVFSETVLQECRNEMWTQAHRKATEGTFLRNSSNVR
;
A
#
# COMPACT_ATOMS: atom_id res chain seq x y z
N MET A 1 -62.59 -15.73 -60.95
CA MET A 1 -61.64 -14.59 -60.98
C MET A 1 -61.12 -14.17 -59.59
N GLN A 2 -61.62 -14.71 -58.46
CA GLN A 2 -61.09 -14.38 -57.12
C GLN A 2 -59.78 -15.14 -56.75
N THR A 3 -59.59 -16.36 -57.24
CA THR A 3 -58.48 -17.26 -56.83
C THR A 3 -57.10 -16.83 -57.29
N GLN A 4 -56.97 -16.18 -58.46
CA GLN A 4 -55.68 -15.68 -58.96
C GLN A 4 -55.20 -14.43 -58.19
N ALA A 5 -56.10 -13.62 -57.67
CA ALA A 5 -55.76 -12.42 -56.91
C ALA A 5 -55.24 -12.77 -55.50
N ASP A 6 -55.84 -13.77 -54.85
CA ASP A 6 -55.40 -14.27 -53.54
C ASP A 6 -54.05 -15.00 -53.61
N GLU A 7 -53.80 -15.77 -54.68
CA GLU A 7 -52.49 -16.40 -54.91
C GLU A 7 -51.38 -15.36 -55.13
N GLN A 8 -51.66 -14.29 -55.90
CA GLN A 8 -50.70 -13.20 -56.11
C GLN A 8 -50.43 -12.41 -54.82
N LEU A 9 -51.43 -12.21 -53.96
CA LEU A 9 -51.28 -11.53 -52.68
C LEU A 9 -50.44 -12.38 -51.70
N ALA A 10 -50.67 -13.70 -51.66
CA ALA A 10 -49.92 -14.62 -50.82
C ALA A 10 -48.44 -14.72 -51.25
N ASP A 11 -48.17 -14.74 -52.56
CA ASP A 11 -46.82 -14.80 -53.11
C ASP A 11 -46.05 -13.49 -52.88
N ASN A 12 -46.74 -12.34 -53.01
CA ASN A 12 -46.18 -11.03 -52.69
C ASN A 12 -45.87 -10.91 -51.17
N ASN A 13 -46.76 -11.39 -50.30
CA ASN A 13 -46.52 -11.44 -48.86
C ASN A 13 -45.35 -12.36 -48.48
N ARG A 14 -45.15 -13.47 -49.19
CA ARG A 14 -43.97 -14.34 -49.00
C ARG A 14 -42.68 -13.64 -49.38
N ARG A 15 -42.66 -12.92 -50.50
CA ARG A 15 -41.51 -12.11 -50.92
C ARG A 15 -41.18 -11.03 -49.91
N LEU A 16 -42.18 -10.27 -49.47
CA LEU A 16 -42.01 -9.23 -48.45
C LEU A 16 -41.51 -9.80 -47.11
N ALA A 17 -42.03 -10.96 -46.68
CA ALA A 17 -41.57 -11.63 -45.47
C ALA A 17 -40.13 -12.15 -45.59
N GLN A 18 -39.72 -12.58 -46.78
CA GLN A 18 -38.36 -13.04 -47.04
C GLN A 18 -37.38 -11.87 -47.11
N GLU A 19 -37.74 -10.78 -47.80
CA GLU A 19 -36.97 -9.53 -47.84
C GLU A 19 -36.83 -8.91 -46.44
N ALA A 20 -37.87 -8.94 -45.61
CA ALA A 20 -37.82 -8.47 -44.23
C ALA A 20 -36.90 -9.33 -43.33
N ARG A 21 -36.85 -10.65 -43.55
CA ARG A 21 -35.91 -11.55 -42.84
C ARG A 21 -34.48 -11.30 -43.25
N GLU A 22 -34.23 -11.15 -44.55
CA GLU A 22 -32.91 -10.84 -45.09
C GLU A 22 -32.40 -9.47 -44.60
N GLN A 23 -33.29 -8.48 -44.52
CA GLN A 23 -32.97 -7.17 -43.92
C GLN A 23 -32.66 -7.29 -42.43
N ALA A 24 -33.47 -8.01 -41.65
CA ALA A 24 -33.23 -8.20 -40.22
C ALA A 24 -31.90 -8.94 -39.94
N GLU A 25 -31.56 -9.96 -40.73
CA GLU A 25 -30.27 -10.64 -40.62
C GLU A 25 -29.07 -9.77 -41.00
N SER A 26 -29.24 -8.90 -42.00
CA SER A 26 -28.21 -7.93 -42.40
C SER A 26 -27.99 -6.88 -41.32
N GLU A 27 -29.06 -6.33 -40.75
CA GLU A 27 -28.99 -5.41 -39.62
C GLU A 27 -28.35 -6.06 -38.39
N GLN A 28 -28.70 -7.30 -38.08
CA GLN A 28 -28.12 -8.01 -36.94
C GLN A 28 -26.61 -8.24 -37.14
N ARG A 29 -26.19 -8.64 -38.35
CA ARG A 29 -24.76 -8.76 -38.70
C ARG A 29 -24.02 -7.43 -38.60
N GLN A 30 -24.63 -6.33 -39.04
CA GLN A 30 -24.03 -5.00 -38.93
C GLN A 30 -23.88 -4.58 -37.46
N ARG A 31 -24.91 -4.80 -36.63
CA ARG A 31 -24.85 -4.53 -35.19
C ARG A 31 -23.80 -5.38 -34.49
N GLU A 32 -23.68 -6.66 -34.82
CA GLU A 32 -22.64 -7.54 -34.27
C GLU A 32 -21.23 -7.09 -34.65
N VAL A 33 -21.02 -6.70 -35.91
CA VAL A 33 -19.74 -6.15 -36.38
C VAL A 33 -19.42 -4.81 -35.70
N GLU A 34 -20.42 -3.96 -35.50
CA GLU A 34 -20.25 -2.67 -34.82
C GLU A 34 -19.92 -2.86 -33.33
N VAL A 35 -20.61 -3.78 -32.65
CA VAL A 35 -20.30 -4.18 -31.27
C VAL A 35 -18.90 -4.79 -31.17
N ALA A 36 -18.49 -5.61 -32.13
CA ALA A 36 -17.14 -6.17 -32.17
C ALA A 36 -16.08 -5.08 -32.34
N LYS A 37 -16.29 -4.13 -33.27
CA LYS A 37 -15.41 -2.98 -33.48
C LYS A 37 -15.34 -2.07 -32.25
N GLU A 38 -16.46 -1.82 -31.59
CA GLU A 38 -16.50 -1.07 -30.33
C GLU A 38 -15.72 -1.78 -29.22
N ARG A 39 -15.90 -3.11 -29.09
CA ARG A 39 -15.14 -3.91 -28.13
C ARG A 39 -13.65 -3.83 -28.43
N GLU A 40 -13.27 -3.89 -29.70
CA GLU A 40 -11.87 -3.83 -30.12
C GLU A 40 -11.25 -2.44 -29.90
N LYS A 41 -11.97 -1.35 -30.16
CA LYS A 41 -11.56 0.02 -29.81
C LYS A 41 -11.38 0.23 -28.30
N LYS A 42 -12.12 -0.52 -27.48
CA LYS A 42 -12.02 -0.49 -26.00
C LYS A 42 -10.87 -1.37 -25.47
N ARG A 43 -10.24 -2.22 -26.30
CA ARG A 43 -9.07 -3.00 -25.88
C ARG A 43 -7.84 -2.09 -25.78
N THR A 44 -7.03 -2.33 -24.77
CA THR A 44 -5.72 -1.68 -24.65
C THR A 44 -4.88 -2.01 -25.88
N PRO A 45 -4.30 -1.00 -26.57
CA PRO A 45 -3.40 -1.25 -27.68
C PRO A 45 -2.22 -2.11 -27.24
N LEU A 46 -1.89 -3.11 -28.07
CA LEU A 46 -0.64 -3.86 -27.91
C LEU A 46 0.49 -2.98 -28.45
N TYR A 47 1.48 -2.71 -27.61
CA TYR A 47 2.70 -2.05 -28.02
C TYR A 47 3.75 -3.09 -28.43
N ASP A 48 4.61 -2.72 -29.38
CA ASP A 48 5.74 -3.55 -29.78
C ASP A 48 6.76 -3.66 -28.64
N PHE A 49 7.56 -4.72 -28.64
CA PHE A 49 8.59 -4.95 -27.62
C PHE A 49 9.96 -5.17 -28.26
N ASN A 50 11.00 -4.71 -27.57
CA ASN A 50 12.37 -4.92 -28.04
C ASN A 50 12.82 -6.35 -27.72
N ASN A 51 12.95 -7.19 -28.76
CA ASN A 51 13.47 -8.55 -28.62
C ASN A 51 14.85 -8.54 -27.95
N GLY A 52 15.00 -9.35 -26.90
CA GLY A 52 16.27 -9.49 -26.16
C GLY A 52 16.47 -8.48 -25.02
N VAL A 53 15.54 -7.52 -24.82
CA VAL A 53 15.56 -6.61 -23.66
C VAL A 53 14.64 -7.17 -22.57
N GLY A 54 15.23 -7.76 -21.54
CA GLY A 54 14.52 -8.16 -20.33
C GLY A 54 14.32 -6.99 -19.36
N ILE A 55 13.36 -7.13 -18.44
CA ILE A 55 13.26 -6.21 -17.30
C ILE A 55 14.45 -6.44 -16.35
N THR A 56 15.07 -5.36 -15.89
CA THR A 56 16.21 -5.42 -14.96
C THR A 56 15.76 -5.64 -13.52
N SER A 57 14.54 -5.21 -13.18
CA SER A 57 13.91 -5.40 -11.87
C SER A 57 12.39 -5.31 -12.01
N ILE A 58 11.67 -6.05 -11.16
CA ILE A 58 10.23 -5.89 -10.98
C ILE A 58 10.05 -4.81 -9.92
N PRO A 59 9.36 -3.69 -10.23
CA PRO A 59 9.11 -2.64 -9.24
C PRO A 59 8.38 -3.22 -8.02
N GLN A 60 8.96 -3.08 -6.83
CA GLN A 60 8.23 -3.37 -5.60
C GLN A 60 7.05 -2.41 -5.49
N HIS A 61 5.86 -2.97 -5.23
CA HIS A 61 4.67 -2.18 -5.01
C HIS A 61 4.64 -1.69 -3.57
N LEU A 62 4.92 -0.41 -3.37
CA LEU A 62 4.71 0.27 -2.10
C LEU A 62 3.26 0.68 -1.95
N HIS A 63 2.82 0.82 -0.71
CA HIS A 63 1.53 1.44 -0.43
C HIS A 63 1.51 2.89 -0.94
N PRO A 64 0.44 3.39 -1.61
CA PRO A 64 0.40 4.73 -2.21
C PRO A 64 0.70 5.87 -1.22
N TYR A 65 0.28 5.72 0.03
CA TYR A 65 0.64 6.65 1.11
C TYR A 65 2.16 6.70 1.35
N ALA A 66 2.81 5.54 1.44
CA ALA A 66 4.24 5.46 1.69
C ALA A 66 5.04 6.04 0.51
N GLU A 67 4.63 5.74 -0.72
CA GLU A 67 5.23 6.30 -1.94
C GLU A 67 5.17 7.84 -1.96
N LYS A 68 4.02 8.41 -1.59
CA LYS A 68 3.85 9.87 -1.45
C LYS A 68 4.73 10.45 -0.34
N ARG A 69 4.89 9.77 0.80
CA ARG A 69 5.74 10.25 1.90
C ARG A 69 7.22 10.20 1.53
N VAL A 70 7.67 9.11 0.89
CA VAL A 70 9.05 8.94 0.43
C VAL A 70 9.39 9.97 -0.66
N SER A 71 8.50 10.22 -1.61
CA SER A 71 8.72 11.24 -2.66
C SER A 71 8.81 12.66 -2.09
N GLN A 72 8.10 12.94 -1.00
CA GLN A 72 8.22 14.19 -0.24
C GLN A 72 9.41 14.20 0.73
N ARG A 73 10.20 13.12 0.82
CA ARG A 73 11.29 12.91 1.77
C ARG A 73 10.88 13.09 3.24
N LYS A 74 9.61 12.81 3.54
CA LYS A 74 9.05 12.91 4.89
C LYS A 74 9.16 11.59 5.62
N PHE A 75 9.08 11.66 6.94
CA PHE A 75 9.01 10.48 7.80
C PHE A 75 7.89 9.54 7.34
N VAL A 76 8.21 8.25 7.23
CA VAL A 76 7.28 7.17 6.89
C VAL A 76 7.61 5.98 7.77
N GLU A 77 6.61 5.37 8.39
CA GLU A 77 6.77 4.21 9.25
C GLU A 77 7.41 3.05 8.46
N LEU A 78 8.36 2.33 9.08
CA LEU A 78 9.03 1.22 8.41
C LEU A 78 8.07 0.09 8.06
N TRP A 79 6.96 0.02 8.79
CA TRP A 79 5.94 -0.99 8.59
C TRP A 79 5.45 -1.04 7.13
N TYR A 80 5.39 0.09 6.42
CA TYR A 80 4.98 0.12 5.01
C TYR A 80 5.90 -0.65 4.06
N PHE A 81 7.09 -1.01 4.52
CA PHE A 81 8.10 -1.74 3.77
C PHE A 81 8.15 -3.22 4.17
N THR A 82 7.26 -3.66 5.06
CA THR A 82 7.18 -5.07 5.44
C THR A 82 6.36 -5.86 4.40
N PRO A 83 6.50 -7.20 4.37
CA PRO A 83 5.69 -8.05 3.49
C PRO A 83 4.18 -7.92 3.72
N GLU A 84 3.75 -7.68 4.96
CA GLU A 84 2.34 -7.51 5.33
C GLU A 84 1.76 -6.25 4.68
N ALA A 85 2.46 -5.11 4.78
CA ALA A 85 2.03 -3.89 4.12
C ALA A 85 2.08 -3.99 2.59
N SER A 86 3.01 -4.79 2.06
CA SER A 86 3.09 -5.06 0.61
C SER A 86 1.91 -5.89 0.10
N GLN A 87 1.40 -6.82 0.91
CA GLN A 87 0.17 -7.56 0.59
C GLN A 87 -1.04 -6.61 0.61
N GLU A 88 -1.15 -5.78 1.63
CA GLU A 88 -2.22 -4.78 1.74
C GLU A 88 -2.19 -3.78 0.55
N ALA A 89 -1.00 -3.34 0.14
CA ALA A 89 -0.84 -2.47 -1.03
C ALA A 89 -1.32 -3.14 -2.34
N LYS A 90 -1.10 -4.46 -2.50
CA LYS A 90 -1.60 -5.21 -3.66
C LYS A 90 -3.12 -5.30 -3.65
N GLU A 91 -3.73 -5.52 -2.49
CA GLU A 91 -5.19 -5.56 -2.33
C GLU A 91 -5.83 -4.19 -2.60
N HIS A 92 -5.22 -3.11 -2.10
CA HIS A 92 -5.63 -1.75 -2.42
C HIS A 92 -5.60 -1.47 -3.93
N ARG A 93 -4.58 -1.94 -4.64
CA ARG A 93 -4.51 -1.73 -6.10
C ARG A 93 -5.57 -2.53 -6.86
N SER A 94 -5.77 -3.80 -6.50
CA SER A 94 -6.83 -4.65 -7.06
C SER A 94 -8.22 -4.04 -6.87
N THR A 95 -8.45 -3.39 -5.73
CA THR A 95 -9.73 -2.72 -5.42
C THR A 95 -9.89 -1.36 -6.10
N VAL A 96 -8.79 -0.64 -6.37
CA VAL A 96 -8.81 0.59 -7.19
C VAL A 96 -9.26 0.29 -8.63
N ASP A 97 -8.81 -0.84 -9.20
CA ASP A 97 -9.23 -1.26 -10.54
C ASP A 97 -10.74 -1.61 -10.61
N THR A 98 -11.42 -1.75 -9.46
CA THR A 98 -12.85 -2.07 -9.37
C THR A 98 -13.76 -0.90 -8.95
N ASN A 99 -13.28 0.36 -8.99
CA ASN A 99 -14.09 1.56 -8.67
C ASN A 99 -14.88 1.42 -7.34
N ARG A 100 -14.25 0.86 -6.31
CA ARG A 100 -14.89 0.71 -5.00
C ARG A 100 -15.00 2.07 -4.31
N LEU A 101 -16.18 2.43 -3.82
CA LEU A 101 -16.43 3.63 -3.01
C LEU A 101 -16.56 3.22 -1.54
N GLU A 102 -15.89 3.94 -0.65
CA GLU A 102 -15.99 3.71 0.80
C GLU A 102 -16.86 4.79 1.45
N LEU A 103 -17.75 4.35 2.34
CA LEU A 103 -18.64 5.22 3.09
C LEU A 103 -18.01 5.48 4.47
N ALA A 104 -17.56 6.71 4.72
CA ALA A 104 -17.13 7.11 6.06
C ALA A 104 -18.27 7.82 6.77
N ALA A 105 -18.52 7.45 8.03
CA ALA A 105 -19.39 8.20 8.93
C ALA A 105 -18.55 9.26 9.64
N ASP A 106 -18.92 10.54 9.49
CA ASP A 106 -18.36 11.60 10.32
C ASP A 106 -18.99 11.51 11.72
N ASN A 107 -18.22 10.97 12.66
CA ASN A 107 -18.59 10.92 14.07
C ASN A 107 -18.28 12.27 14.73
N GLU A 108 -18.96 13.34 14.31
CA GLU A 108 -19.10 14.52 15.17
C GLU A 108 -20.36 14.34 16.03
N GLU A 109 -20.15 14.15 17.33
CA GLU A 109 -21.20 13.96 18.37
C GLU A 109 -22.03 15.23 18.64
N GLN A 110 -22.35 16.03 17.62
CA GLN A 110 -23.28 17.15 17.75
C GLN A 110 -24.48 16.98 16.80
N LYS A 111 -25.59 16.54 17.41
CA LYS A 111 -26.98 16.63 16.90
C LYS A 111 -27.27 15.95 15.56
N GLY A 112 -27.64 14.67 15.65
CA GLY A 112 -28.80 14.12 14.94
C GLY A 112 -28.71 13.95 13.42
N THR A 113 -27.56 14.15 12.79
CA THR A 113 -27.38 13.82 11.37
C THR A 113 -26.00 13.20 11.16
N THR A 114 -25.95 11.87 11.03
CA THR A 114 -24.74 11.16 10.62
C THR A 114 -24.48 11.50 9.16
N ALA A 115 -23.56 12.42 8.90
CA ALA A 115 -23.11 12.70 7.55
C ALA A 115 -22.27 11.51 7.05
N PHE A 116 -22.73 10.88 5.97
CA PHE A 116 -21.98 9.84 5.28
C PHE A 116 -21.27 10.45 4.09
N THR A 117 -19.94 10.45 4.11
CA THR A 117 -19.14 10.97 2.99
C THR A 117 -18.67 9.80 2.14
N LEU A 118 -19.04 9.82 0.85
CA LEU A 118 -18.51 8.90 -0.15
C LEU A 118 -17.08 9.32 -0.50
N LEU A 119 -16.13 8.44 -0.21
CA LEU A 119 -14.72 8.67 -0.49
C LEU A 119 -14.28 7.74 -1.61
N SER A 120 -13.62 8.33 -2.60
CA SER A 120 -12.89 7.57 -3.61
C SER A 120 -11.72 6.82 -2.94
N THR A 121 -11.57 5.54 -3.26
CA THR A 121 -10.51 4.65 -2.76
C THR A 121 -9.09 5.04 -3.20
N HIS A 122 -8.93 6.08 -4.03
CA HIS A 122 -7.63 6.72 -4.29
C HIS A 122 -7.04 7.48 -3.10
N SER A 123 -7.68 7.38 -1.93
CA SER A 123 -7.26 8.09 -0.76
C SER A 123 -5.85 7.68 -0.36
N THR A 124 -4.92 8.63 -0.40
CA THR A 124 -3.59 8.55 0.21
C THR A 124 -3.70 8.59 1.73
N ARG A 125 -4.61 7.80 2.30
CA ARG A 125 -4.79 7.65 3.73
C ARG A 125 -3.73 6.68 4.25
N PRO A 126 -3.23 6.89 5.47
CA PRO A 126 -2.46 5.87 6.14
C PRO A 126 -3.34 4.63 6.35
N SER A 127 -2.75 3.45 6.15
CA SER A 127 -3.35 2.17 6.54
C SER A 127 -3.77 2.17 8.00
N ASN A 128 -4.91 1.56 8.32
CA ASN A 128 -5.35 1.33 9.70
C ASN A 128 -4.48 0.30 10.44
N ASN A 129 -3.72 -0.52 9.70
CA ASN A 129 -2.83 -1.54 10.25
C ASN A 129 -1.42 -1.03 10.51
N VAL A 130 -1.16 0.27 10.29
CA VAL A 130 0.18 0.84 10.43
C VAL A 130 0.72 0.64 11.84
N VAL A 131 1.89 0.03 11.93
CA VAL A 131 2.61 -0.15 13.19
C VAL A 131 3.68 0.93 13.32
N PRO A 132 3.64 1.77 14.37
CA PRO A 132 4.69 2.75 14.63
C PRO A 132 6.05 2.07 14.82
N ASP A 133 7.13 2.73 14.40
CA ASP A 133 8.49 2.17 14.51
C ASP A 133 8.83 1.69 15.94
N ALA A 134 8.41 2.44 16.96
CA ALA A 134 8.65 2.10 18.37
C ALA A 134 7.99 0.79 18.83
N LYS A 135 7.04 0.25 18.05
CA LYS A 135 6.35 -1.02 18.31
C LYS A 135 6.79 -2.14 17.37
N LEU A 136 7.66 -1.85 16.40
CA LEU A 136 8.17 -2.88 15.49
C LEU A 136 9.13 -3.81 16.23
N SER A 137 9.04 -5.10 15.90
CA SER A 137 10.04 -6.07 16.32
C SER A 137 11.32 -5.93 15.51
N TRP A 138 12.45 -6.38 16.08
CA TRP A 138 13.72 -6.41 15.38
C TRP A 138 13.65 -7.17 14.05
N SER A 139 12.95 -8.31 14.02
CA SER A 139 12.78 -9.10 12.79
C SER A 139 12.01 -8.33 11.71
N GLN A 140 10.96 -7.58 12.09
CA GLN A 140 10.22 -6.75 11.13
C GLN A 140 11.10 -5.63 10.58
N ILE A 141 11.92 -4.99 11.43
CA ILE A 141 12.89 -3.98 10.98
C ILE A 141 13.88 -4.59 9.98
N GLN A 142 14.39 -5.80 10.26
CA GLN A 142 15.33 -6.49 9.38
C GLN A 142 14.73 -6.86 8.02
N LEU A 143 13.45 -7.23 7.96
CA LEU A 143 12.76 -7.49 6.70
C LEU A 143 12.47 -6.20 5.92
N ALA A 144 12.15 -5.12 6.62
CA ALA A 144 11.67 -3.89 6.01
C ALA A 144 12.79 -2.91 5.59
N LYS A 145 14.00 -3.04 6.15
CA LYS A 145 15.13 -2.15 5.85
C LYS A 145 15.55 -2.19 4.38
N THR A 146 15.54 -3.37 3.74
CA THR A 146 16.04 -3.53 2.37
C THR A 146 15.08 -2.89 1.37
N PRO A 147 13.77 -3.21 1.38
CA PRO A 147 12.78 -2.49 0.58
C PRO A 147 12.80 -0.97 0.82
N PHE A 148 13.01 -0.53 2.07
CA PHE A 148 13.14 0.88 2.38
C PHE A 148 14.34 1.53 1.69
N ILE A 149 15.54 0.94 1.77
CA ILE A 149 16.73 1.49 1.09
C ILE A 149 16.56 1.47 -0.43
N GLU A 150 16.00 0.39 -0.97
CA GLU A 150 15.74 0.22 -2.41
C GLU A 150 14.81 1.32 -2.96
N CYS A 151 13.85 1.81 -2.18
CA CYS A 151 12.92 2.84 -2.64
C CYS A 151 13.47 4.28 -2.54
N LEU A 152 14.54 4.52 -1.78
CA LEU A 152 15.06 5.88 -1.56
C LEU A 152 15.51 6.55 -2.86
N ARG A 153 16.19 5.80 -3.74
CA ARG A 153 16.64 6.32 -5.03
C ARG A 153 15.48 6.56 -6.01
N PRO A 154 14.68 5.54 -6.40
CA PRO A 154 13.67 5.71 -7.46
C PRO A 154 12.50 6.61 -7.03
N THR A 155 12.08 6.58 -5.77
CA THR A 155 10.88 7.29 -5.31
C THR A 155 11.23 8.62 -4.64
N GLY A 156 12.23 8.64 -3.76
CA GLY A 156 12.59 9.82 -2.97
C GLY A 156 13.66 10.71 -3.61
N ASN A 157 14.25 10.26 -4.72
CA ASN A 157 15.37 10.92 -5.39
C ASN A 157 16.49 11.30 -4.40
N TYR A 158 16.81 10.40 -3.46
CA TYR A 158 17.85 10.64 -2.47
C TYR A 158 19.25 10.58 -3.11
N PRO A 159 20.15 11.53 -2.80
CA PRO A 159 21.55 11.43 -3.18
C PRO A 159 22.24 10.20 -2.56
N ASP A 160 23.21 9.64 -3.27
CA ASP A 160 23.94 8.41 -2.92
C ASP A 160 24.54 8.45 -1.50
N LYS A 161 25.00 9.62 -1.06
CA LYS A 161 25.52 9.81 0.31
C LYS A 161 24.49 9.45 1.40
N TYR A 162 23.21 9.76 1.19
CA TYR A 162 22.15 9.44 2.16
C TYR A 162 21.79 7.95 2.11
N ILE A 163 21.80 7.35 0.93
CA ILE A 163 21.57 5.91 0.76
C ILE A 163 22.68 5.14 1.49
N ALA A 164 23.94 5.54 1.29
CA ALA A 164 25.08 4.96 1.98
C ALA A 164 24.98 5.14 3.51
N MET A 165 24.60 6.34 3.98
CA MET A 165 24.37 6.62 5.40
C MET A 165 23.32 5.69 6.01
N PHE A 166 22.14 5.54 5.38
CA PHE A 166 21.11 4.63 5.86
C PHE A 166 21.58 3.16 5.83
N ALA A 167 22.27 2.73 4.77
CA ALA A 167 22.83 1.38 4.69
C ALA A 167 23.82 1.12 5.83
N SER A 168 24.76 2.03 6.06
CA SER A 168 25.73 1.94 7.15
C SER A 168 25.07 1.95 8.53
N PHE A 169 24.03 2.76 8.73
CA PHE A 169 23.24 2.76 9.98
C PHE A 169 22.68 1.37 10.29
N TYR A 170 22.00 0.74 9.32
CA TYR A 170 21.45 -0.60 9.51
C TYR A 170 22.54 -1.65 9.74
N THR A 171 23.63 -1.62 8.96
CA THR A 171 24.76 -2.54 9.13
C THR A 171 25.40 -2.40 10.51
N ASN A 172 25.60 -1.17 11.00
CA ASN A 172 26.20 -0.93 12.31
C ASN A 172 25.32 -1.47 13.44
N MET A 173 23.99 -1.33 13.32
CA MET A 173 23.06 -1.90 14.28
C MET A 173 23.07 -3.44 14.29
N GLU A 174 23.14 -4.07 13.10
CA GLU A 174 23.20 -5.53 12.96
C GLU A 174 24.49 -6.14 13.53
N MET A 175 25.60 -5.44 13.40
CA MET A 175 26.89 -5.88 13.90
C MET A 175 27.09 -5.56 15.39
N HIS A 176 26.14 -4.86 16.02
CA HIS A 176 26.29 -4.38 17.38
C HIS A 176 26.18 -5.51 18.42
N ASN A 177 27.06 -5.49 19.42
CA ASN A 177 27.12 -6.50 20.49
C ASN A 177 25.84 -6.59 21.34
N GLU A 178 25.01 -5.53 21.35
CA GLU A 178 23.75 -5.51 22.10
C GLU A 178 22.82 -6.65 21.71
N LEU A 179 22.79 -7.03 20.42
CA LEU A 179 21.93 -8.11 19.93
C LEU A 179 22.24 -9.49 20.53
N ARG A 180 23.39 -9.66 21.19
CA ARG A 180 23.76 -10.89 21.91
C ARG A 180 23.17 -10.97 23.32
N LYS A 181 22.55 -9.90 23.82
CA LYS A 181 21.98 -9.81 25.17
C LYS A 181 20.52 -10.28 25.20
N PRO A 182 19.99 -10.76 26.36
CA PRO A 182 18.66 -11.35 26.47
C PRO A 182 17.45 -10.42 26.18
N GLU A 183 17.66 -9.11 25.99
CA GLU A 183 16.63 -8.16 25.52
C GLU A 183 17.17 -7.24 24.41
N GLY A 184 18.31 -7.61 23.82
CA GLY A 184 19.07 -6.75 22.92
C GLY A 184 18.31 -6.36 21.66
N ALA A 185 17.54 -7.30 21.11
CA ALA A 185 16.68 -7.05 19.95
C ALA A 185 15.62 -5.97 20.22
N ARG A 186 15.04 -5.96 21.43
CA ARG A 186 14.01 -5.00 21.80
C ARG A 186 14.60 -3.62 22.07
N VAL A 187 15.73 -3.55 22.76
CA VAL A 187 16.49 -2.30 22.95
C VAL A 187 16.90 -1.72 21.60
N MET A 188 17.40 -2.56 20.68
CA MET A 188 17.84 -2.13 19.36
C MET A 188 16.68 -1.64 18.49
N ALA A 189 15.50 -2.25 18.59
CA ALA A 189 14.29 -1.77 17.94
C ALA A 189 13.83 -0.40 18.47
N LEU A 190 13.94 -0.16 19.78
CA LEU A 190 13.64 1.15 20.35
C LEU A 190 14.65 2.21 19.88
N TYR A 191 15.95 1.88 19.93
CA TYR A 191 17.03 2.74 19.42
C TYR A 191 16.80 3.10 17.94
N HIS A 192 16.41 2.12 17.12
CA HIS A 192 16.05 2.35 15.72
C HIS A 192 14.97 3.42 15.56
N ALA A 193 13.87 3.27 16.30
CA ALA A 193 12.72 4.15 16.22
C ALA A 193 13.07 5.59 16.61
N GLU A 194 13.79 5.76 17.72
CA GLU A 194 14.21 7.07 18.22
C GLU A 194 15.18 7.74 17.23
N MET A 195 16.21 7.02 16.78
CA MET A 195 17.22 7.57 15.86
C MET A 195 16.62 7.97 14.52
N ARG A 196 15.76 7.13 13.92
CA ARG A 196 15.09 7.49 12.66
C ARG A 196 14.20 8.71 12.84
N ARG A 197 13.39 8.75 13.90
CA ARG A 197 12.49 9.87 14.16
C ARG A 197 13.27 11.17 14.38
N ALA A 198 14.31 11.13 15.20
CA ALA A 198 15.19 12.26 15.46
C ALA A 198 15.86 12.77 14.17
N TRP A 199 16.31 11.86 13.29
CA TRP A 199 16.90 12.24 12.02
C TRP A 199 15.93 12.96 11.10
N TYR A 200 14.70 12.46 10.94
CA TYR A 200 13.71 13.13 10.09
C TYR A 200 13.30 14.50 10.66
N LEU A 201 13.19 14.64 11.99
CA LEU A 201 12.94 15.93 12.62
C LEU A 201 14.09 16.91 12.34
N ALA A 202 15.34 16.48 12.53
CA ALA A 202 16.51 17.31 12.24
C ALA A 202 16.60 17.68 10.75
N ALA A 203 16.27 16.76 9.85
CA ALA A 203 16.20 17.00 8.42
C ALA A 203 15.11 18.02 8.04
N ASP A 204 13.93 17.96 8.68
CA ASP A 204 12.85 18.95 8.49
C ASP A 204 13.27 20.35 8.97
N HIS A 205 14.14 20.43 9.98
CA HIS A 205 14.75 21.69 10.44
C HIS A 205 15.96 22.15 9.59
N GLY A 206 16.38 21.36 8.61
CA GLY A 206 17.52 21.68 7.72
C GLY A 206 18.89 21.31 8.27
N GLU A 207 18.96 20.60 9.40
CA GLU A 207 20.20 20.21 10.08
C GLU A 207 20.32 18.67 10.20
N PRO A 208 20.28 17.91 9.09
CA PRO A 208 20.40 16.47 9.17
C PRO A 208 21.79 16.06 9.69
N PHE A 209 21.81 15.17 10.66
CA PHE A 209 23.04 14.55 11.15
C PHE A 209 23.31 13.21 10.45
N ASP A 210 24.51 12.67 10.65
CA ASP A 210 24.93 11.39 10.08
C ASP A 210 24.41 10.23 10.95
N LEU A 211 23.43 9.48 10.44
CA LEU A 211 22.87 8.29 11.11
C LEU A 211 23.86 7.12 11.18
N SER A 212 24.89 7.08 10.34
CA SER A 212 25.87 5.99 10.37
C SER A 212 26.71 6.00 11.64
N VAL A 213 26.84 7.16 12.30
CA VAL A 213 27.54 7.30 13.57
C VAL A 213 26.66 6.76 14.70
N PHE A 214 27.04 5.60 15.23
CA PHE A 214 26.29 4.92 16.29
C PHE A 214 26.42 5.67 17.62
N SER A 215 25.29 6.02 18.23
CA SER A 215 25.24 6.75 19.50
C SER A 215 25.06 5.80 20.67
N GLU A 216 26.16 5.51 21.39
CA GLU A 216 26.07 4.71 22.62
C GLU A 216 25.25 5.41 23.70
N THR A 217 25.23 6.75 23.74
CA THR A 217 24.43 7.52 24.70
C THR A 217 22.94 7.23 24.53
N VAL A 218 22.42 7.34 23.31
CA VAL A 218 20.99 7.06 23.03
C VAL A 218 20.70 5.58 23.28
N LEU A 219 21.63 4.67 22.96
CA LEU A 219 21.44 3.26 23.27
C LEU A 219 21.31 3.00 24.78
N GLN A 220 22.11 3.67 25.62
CA GLN A 220 22.00 3.59 27.08
C GLN A 220 20.66 4.12 27.59
N GLU A 221 20.17 5.21 27.01
CA GLU A 221 18.84 5.76 27.34
C GLU A 221 17.74 4.74 27.02
N CYS A 222 17.79 4.12 25.83
CA CYS A 222 16.86 3.05 25.46
C CYS A 222 16.93 1.84 26.41
N ARG A 223 18.12 1.46 26.87
CA ARG A 223 18.30 0.39 27.88
C ARG A 223 17.61 0.75 29.20
N ASN A 224 17.83 1.98 29.67
CA ASN A 224 17.25 2.47 30.93
C ASN A 224 15.72 2.55 30.84
N GLU A 225 15.18 2.97 29.71
CA GLU A 225 13.74 3.01 29.48
C GLU A 225 13.14 1.60 29.51
N MET A 226 13.77 0.63 28.84
CA MET A 226 13.33 -0.77 28.86
C MET A 226 13.35 -1.35 30.28
N TRP A 227 14.40 -1.07 31.05
CA TRP A 227 14.49 -1.47 32.44
C TRP A 227 13.34 -0.89 33.27
N THR A 228 13.07 0.42 33.11
CA THR A 228 12.00 1.13 33.83
C THR A 228 10.62 0.56 33.48
N GLN A 229 10.35 0.30 32.19
CA GLN A 229 9.10 -0.30 31.75
C GLN A 229 8.90 -1.72 32.30
N ALA A 230 9.97 -2.53 32.38
CA ALA A 230 9.92 -3.87 32.96
C ALA A 230 9.60 -3.82 34.47
N HIS A 231 10.22 -2.89 35.21
CA HIS A 231 9.97 -2.70 36.63
C HIS A 231 8.55 -2.23 36.91
N ARG A 232 8.03 -1.29 36.12
CA ARG A 232 6.64 -0.81 36.24
C ARG A 232 5.63 -1.94 36.03
N LYS A 233 5.82 -2.78 35.02
CA LYS A 233 4.94 -3.93 34.75
C LYS A 233 5.00 -4.97 35.86
N ALA A 234 6.17 -5.20 36.45
CA ALA A 234 6.32 -6.10 37.59
C ALA A 234 5.56 -5.59 38.83
N THR A 235 5.64 -4.29 39.12
CA THR A 235 4.90 -3.69 40.24
C THR A 235 3.38 -3.74 40.03
N GLU A 236 2.89 -3.46 38.82
CA GLU A 236 1.45 -3.51 38.48
C GLU A 236 0.90 -4.95 38.47
N GLY A 237 1.67 -5.91 37.92
CA GLY A 237 1.29 -7.32 37.89
C GLY A 237 1.22 -7.95 39.29
N THR A 238 2.08 -7.50 40.21
CA THR A 238 2.04 -7.93 41.62
C THR A 238 0.79 -7.38 42.32
N PHE A 239 0.38 -6.15 42.01
CA PHE A 239 -0.82 -5.53 42.55
C PHE A 239 -2.12 -6.23 42.08
N LEU A 240 -2.20 -6.59 40.79
CA LEU A 240 -3.34 -7.31 40.23
C LEU A 240 -3.45 -8.75 40.76
N ARG A 241 -2.31 -9.45 40.94
CA ARG A 241 -2.29 -10.81 41.49
C ARG A 241 -2.70 -10.87 42.96
N ASN A 242 -2.34 -9.86 43.74
CA ASN A 242 -2.75 -9.74 45.14
C ASN A 242 -4.23 -9.35 45.28
N SER A 243 -4.81 -8.67 44.28
CA SER A 243 -6.24 -8.30 44.25
C SER A 243 -7.16 -9.46 43.85
N SER A 244 -6.66 -10.42 43.06
CA SER A 244 -7.41 -11.61 42.63
C SER A 244 -7.41 -12.75 43.65
N ASN A 245 -6.55 -12.69 44.67
CA ASN A 245 -6.46 -13.70 45.74
C ASN A 245 -7.29 -13.36 46.98
N VAL A 246 -8.12 -12.31 46.89
CA VAL A 246 -9.07 -11.87 47.93
C VAL A 246 -10.49 -12.01 47.38
N ARG A 247 -10.93 -13.25 47.13
CA ARG A 247 -12.34 -13.63 46.99
C ARG A 247 -12.55 -15.04 47.48
#